data_AF-A0A1U7IGH3-F1
#
_entry.id   AF-A0A1U7IGH3-F1
#
_cell.length_a   1.000
_cell.length_b   1.000
_cell.length_c   1.000
_cell.angle_alpha   90.00
_cell.angle_beta   90.00
_cell.angle_gamma   90.00
#
_symmetry.space_group_name_H-M   'P 1'
#
loop_
_entity.id
_entity.type
_entity.pdbx_description
1 polymer ?
#
loop_
_entity_poly.entity_id
_entity_poly.type
_entity_poly.pdbx_seq_one_letter_code
_entity_poly.pdbx_strand_id
1 'polypeptide(L)'
;MKSLLEIPIIDSKSRIAVRQHLRKEPYQIKSKKDLIPHLNRNLKHGWLLPILAQVDRCLWGRWDYWARCQAVPAHAWKRWQMEPMLALLENRKPERLPKFVIQETLPNSPIPQIEWQYSSIAESMLNNTLNCIPKHGEWRTWSAWEYLEYFLHWALFGFGHPAYKSLPKEPAGCEGASMRLYQVFDLSALLLYPEDYLGRILPDICGKKAQRNAGFYPTPLVVASFMSQVISHEKIDRTASFSEPACGTGALMLAQSNNCLSGVGQDIDQVLLKCALFQFFLYAPWLAIPIWWLGQTDLLLGNSLLAEKPESMNAVYWYEEWFETVENREVEENIEPTIEIVETPEIVVQEVVQGKRKPKQNSASGQQMTLFDLSDFT
;
A
#
# COMPACT_ATOMS: atom_id res chain seq x y z
N MET A 1 10.49 -21.56 -18.75
CA MET A 1 9.27 -20.75 -18.97
C MET A 1 8.65 -20.46 -17.61
N LYS A 2 8.70 -19.22 -17.11
CA LYS A 2 7.92 -18.84 -15.92
C LYS A 2 6.47 -18.71 -16.37
N SER A 3 5.57 -19.51 -15.81
CA SER A 3 4.13 -19.43 -16.06
C SER A 3 3.67 -18.00 -15.84
N LEU A 4 2.94 -17.44 -16.81
CA LEU A 4 2.18 -16.21 -16.61
C LEU A 4 1.32 -16.42 -15.37
N LEU A 5 1.47 -15.54 -14.39
CA LEU A 5 0.66 -15.57 -13.18
C LEU A 5 -0.77 -15.20 -13.61
N GLU A 6 -1.62 -16.21 -13.89
CA GLU A 6 -3.02 -16.01 -14.21
C GLU A 6 -3.76 -15.67 -12.91
N ILE A 7 -3.74 -14.39 -12.55
CA ILE A 7 -4.55 -13.88 -11.44
C ILE A 7 -6.01 -13.91 -11.92
N PRO A 8 -6.94 -14.62 -11.24
CA PRO A 8 -8.34 -14.65 -11.64
C PRO A 8 -8.90 -13.22 -11.65
N ILE A 9 -9.32 -12.77 -12.83
CA ILE A 9 -9.78 -11.41 -13.04
C ILE A 9 -11.25 -11.33 -12.59
N ILE A 10 -11.49 -10.70 -11.45
CA ILE A 10 -12.83 -10.24 -11.09
C ILE A 10 -13.16 -9.06 -12.00
N ASP A 11 -14.30 -9.10 -12.69
CA ASP A 11 -14.71 -8.00 -13.57
C ASP A 11 -15.28 -6.81 -12.77
N SER A 12 -15.40 -5.65 -13.42
CA SER A 12 -15.86 -4.43 -12.75
C SER A 12 -17.29 -4.49 -12.22
N LYS A 13 -18.20 -5.22 -12.89
CA LYS A 13 -19.59 -5.35 -12.45
C LYS A 13 -19.68 -6.21 -11.19
N SER A 14 -18.91 -7.30 -11.15
CA SER A 14 -18.80 -8.13 -9.95
C SER A 14 -18.29 -7.34 -8.74
N ARG A 15 -17.24 -6.52 -8.92
CA ARG A 15 -16.75 -5.63 -7.85
C ARG A 15 -17.81 -4.63 -7.38
N ILE A 16 -18.55 -4.02 -8.30
CA ILE A 16 -19.65 -3.11 -7.96
C ILE A 16 -20.72 -3.84 -7.12
N ALA A 17 -21.11 -5.05 -7.52
CA ALA A 17 -22.10 -5.84 -6.81
C ALA A 17 -21.63 -6.19 -5.38
N VAL A 18 -20.37 -6.59 -5.23
CA VAL A 18 -19.76 -6.87 -3.91
C VAL A 18 -19.80 -5.62 -3.03
N ARG A 19 -19.37 -4.45 -3.53
CA ARG A 19 -19.44 -3.18 -2.79
C ARG A 19 -20.86 -2.87 -2.35
N GLN A 20 -21.83 -2.98 -3.26
CA GLN A 20 -23.24 -2.70 -2.96
C GLN A 20 -23.83 -3.66 -1.93
N HIS A 21 -23.42 -4.93 -1.96
CA HIS A 21 -23.83 -5.91 -0.95
C HIS A 21 -23.22 -5.58 0.41
N LEU A 22 -21.89 -5.43 0.50
CA LEU A 22 -21.20 -5.14 1.75
C LEU A 22 -21.62 -3.82 2.39
N ARG A 23 -21.94 -2.79 1.59
CA ARG A 23 -22.43 -1.50 2.10
C ARG A 23 -23.83 -1.57 2.74
N LYS A 24 -24.59 -2.64 2.49
CA LYS A 24 -25.91 -2.88 3.13
C LYS A 24 -25.78 -3.66 4.42
N GLU A 25 -24.70 -4.41 4.59
CA GLU A 25 -24.46 -5.18 5.80
C GLU A 25 -24.10 -4.24 6.96
N PRO A 26 -24.62 -4.51 8.17
CA PRO A 26 -24.28 -3.71 9.33
C PRO A 26 -22.81 -3.89 9.69
N TYR A 27 -22.05 -2.79 9.71
CA TYR A 27 -20.66 -2.83 10.18
C TYR A 27 -20.62 -2.94 11.71
N GLN A 28 -19.90 -3.95 12.21
CA GLN A 28 -19.71 -4.16 13.64
C GLN A 28 -18.36 -3.58 14.08
N ILE A 29 -18.38 -2.42 14.74
CA ILE A 29 -17.17 -1.82 15.32
C ILE A 29 -16.73 -2.66 16.51
N LYS A 30 -15.50 -3.17 16.47
CA LYS A 30 -14.89 -3.89 17.59
C LYS A 30 -14.65 -2.95 18.76
N SER A 31 -15.09 -3.32 19.96
CA SER A 31 -14.85 -2.53 21.15
C SER A 31 -13.55 -2.93 21.85
N LYS A 32 -12.98 -2.05 22.68
CA LYS A 32 -11.83 -2.37 23.54
C LYS A 32 -12.08 -3.57 24.47
N LYS A 33 -13.35 -3.87 24.77
CA LYS A 33 -13.73 -4.99 25.66
C LYS A 33 -13.59 -6.35 24.97
N ASP A 34 -13.60 -6.36 23.64
CA ASP A 34 -13.55 -7.57 22.83
C ASP A 34 -12.11 -8.01 22.54
N LEU A 35 -11.12 -7.24 23.00
CA LEU A 35 -9.71 -7.51 22.75
C LEU A 35 -9.21 -8.66 23.61
N ILE A 36 -8.46 -9.57 22.99
CA ILE A 36 -7.78 -10.66 23.68
C ILE A 36 -6.65 -10.05 24.52
N PRO A 37 -6.74 -10.11 25.87
CA PRO A 37 -5.68 -9.61 26.73
C PRO A 37 -4.40 -10.42 26.50
N HIS A 38 -3.25 -9.75 26.48
CA HIS A 38 -1.92 -10.37 26.33
C HIS A 38 -1.69 -11.13 25.01
N LEU A 39 -2.48 -10.87 23.97
CA LEU A 39 -2.13 -11.33 22.62
C LEU A 39 -0.69 -10.91 22.30
N ASN A 40 0.13 -11.87 21.89
CA ASN A 40 1.49 -11.63 21.45
C ASN A 40 1.71 -12.28 20.09
N ARG A 41 2.04 -11.47 19.08
CA ARG A 41 2.38 -11.91 17.73
C ARG A 41 3.63 -11.21 17.24
N ASN A 42 4.49 -11.98 16.59
CA ASN A 42 5.65 -11.45 15.89
C ASN A 42 5.21 -11.00 14.47
N LEU A 43 4.77 -9.75 14.36
CA LEU A 43 4.37 -9.18 13.07
C LEU A 43 5.61 -9.02 12.18
N LYS A 44 5.56 -9.60 10.98
CA LYS A 44 6.61 -9.46 9.96
C LYS A 44 6.41 -8.18 9.16
N HIS A 45 7.49 -7.54 8.71
CA HIS A 45 7.40 -6.45 7.75
C HIS A 45 6.58 -6.89 6.53
N GLY A 46 5.64 -6.06 6.07
CA GLY A 46 4.77 -6.39 4.95
C GLY A 46 3.57 -7.30 5.26
N TRP A 47 3.30 -7.67 6.52
CA TRP A 47 2.21 -8.59 6.87
C TRP A 47 0.80 -8.13 6.43
N LEU A 48 0.59 -6.82 6.29
CA LEU A 48 -0.70 -6.23 5.95
C LEU A 48 -0.91 -6.10 4.43
N LEU A 49 0.17 -6.07 3.65
CA LEU A 49 0.10 -5.88 2.20
C LEU A 49 -0.70 -7.00 1.48
N PRO A 50 -0.55 -8.30 1.80
CA PRO A 50 -1.38 -9.34 1.20
C PRO A 50 -2.87 -9.18 1.50
N ILE A 51 -3.22 -8.75 2.73
CA ILE A 51 -4.60 -8.51 3.14
C ILE A 51 -5.17 -7.32 2.36
N LEU A 52 -4.43 -6.22 2.29
CA LEU A 52 -4.77 -5.04 1.49
C LEU A 52 -5.02 -5.42 0.02
N ALA A 53 -4.11 -6.16 -0.60
CA ALA A 53 -4.23 -6.56 -2.00
C ALA A 53 -5.45 -7.48 -2.26
N GLN A 54 -5.76 -8.38 -1.32
CA GLN A 54 -6.94 -9.25 -1.42
C GLN A 54 -8.24 -8.46 -1.29
N VAL A 55 -8.34 -7.58 -0.30
CA VAL A 55 -9.53 -6.75 -0.12
C VAL A 55 -9.71 -5.81 -1.32
N ASP A 56 -8.65 -5.16 -1.78
CA ASP A 56 -8.69 -4.32 -2.98
C ASP A 56 -9.09 -5.11 -4.23
N ARG A 57 -8.58 -6.34 -4.43
CA ARG A 57 -8.98 -7.20 -5.56
C ARG A 57 -10.49 -7.39 -5.63
N CYS A 58 -11.14 -7.62 -4.49
CA CYS A 58 -12.59 -7.76 -4.40
C CYS A 58 -13.35 -6.43 -4.60
N LEU A 59 -12.75 -5.30 -4.21
CA LEU A 59 -13.43 -4.01 -4.17
C LEU A 59 -13.14 -3.12 -5.37
N TRP A 60 -11.88 -2.87 -5.74
CA TRP A 60 -11.49 -1.90 -6.78
C TRP A 60 -10.55 -2.49 -7.84
N GLY A 61 -9.65 -3.39 -7.47
CA GLY A 61 -8.69 -4.04 -8.37
C GLY A 61 -7.54 -3.14 -8.80
N ARG A 62 -7.21 -2.11 -8.03
CA ARG A 62 -6.09 -1.20 -8.31
C ARG A 62 -4.74 -1.87 -8.06
N TRP A 63 -4.62 -2.72 -7.05
CA TRP A 63 -3.41 -3.51 -6.80
C TRP A 63 -3.17 -4.55 -7.90
N ASP A 64 -4.22 -5.21 -8.41
CA ASP A 64 -4.11 -6.10 -9.57
C ASP A 64 -3.67 -5.33 -10.83
N TYR A 65 -4.22 -4.13 -11.03
CA TYR A 65 -3.82 -3.26 -12.13
C TYR A 65 -2.36 -2.83 -12.02
N TRP A 66 -1.94 -2.37 -10.83
CA TRP A 66 -0.55 -2.03 -10.52
C TRP A 66 0.40 -3.20 -10.76
N ALA A 67 0.05 -4.41 -10.30
CA ALA A 67 0.88 -5.60 -10.49
C ALA A 67 1.11 -5.90 -11.98
N ARG A 68 0.10 -5.71 -12.83
CA ARG A 68 0.24 -5.84 -14.29
C ARG A 68 1.13 -4.74 -14.86
N CYS A 69 1.03 -3.50 -14.37
CA CYS A 69 1.94 -2.43 -14.78
C CYS A 69 3.40 -2.75 -14.43
N GLN A 70 3.69 -3.42 -13.32
CA GLN A 70 5.06 -3.77 -12.93
C GLN A 70 5.69 -4.86 -13.81
N ALA A 71 4.86 -5.67 -14.48
CA ALA A 71 5.29 -6.81 -15.27
C ALA A 71 5.74 -6.41 -16.69
N VAL A 72 6.96 -5.89 -16.82
CA VAL A 72 7.56 -5.62 -18.15
C VAL A 72 7.85 -6.95 -18.87
N PRO A 73 7.35 -7.16 -20.10
CA PRO A 73 7.67 -8.36 -20.87
C PRO A 73 9.17 -8.51 -21.10
N ALA A 74 9.68 -9.75 -21.03
CA ALA A 74 11.12 -10.01 -21.13
C ALA A 74 11.74 -9.50 -22.45
N HIS A 75 10.98 -9.50 -23.55
CA HIS A 75 11.44 -8.96 -24.83
C HIS A 75 11.50 -7.42 -24.83
N ALA A 76 10.48 -6.76 -24.27
CA ALA A 76 10.45 -5.31 -24.07
C ALA A 76 11.65 -4.88 -23.21
N TRP A 77 11.90 -5.59 -22.11
CA TRP A 77 13.04 -5.34 -21.24
C TRP A 77 14.38 -5.45 -21.96
N LYS A 78 14.62 -6.58 -22.66
CA LYS A 78 15.85 -6.77 -23.45
C LYS A 78 16.04 -5.69 -24.51
N ARG A 79 14.98 -5.33 -25.23
CA ARG A 79 15.02 -4.26 -26.23
C ARG A 79 15.36 -2.91 -25.59
N TRP A 80 14.81 -2.62 -24.40
CA TRP A 80 15.10 -1.39 -23.69
C TRP A 80 16.54 -1.34 -23.20
N GLN A 81 17.12 -2.46 -22.74
CA GLN A 81 18.54 -2.52 -22.42
C GLN A 81 19.45 -2.22 -23.63
N MET A 82 18.98 -2.53 -24.84
CA MET A 82 19.69 -2.22 -26.10
C MET A 82 19.46 -0.79 -26.60
N GLU A 83 18.55 -0.01 -25.98
CA GLU A 83 18.17 1.33 -26.43
C GLU A 83 19.36 2.28 -26.63
N PRO A 84 20.38 2.33 -25.74
CA PRO A 84 21.56 3.17 -25.98
C PRO A 84 22.31 2.80 -27.28
N MET A 85 22.42 1.51 -27.58
CA MET A 85 23.08 1.02 -28.80
C MET A 85 22.22 1.27 -30.04
N LEU A 86 20.92 1.03 -29.96
CA LEU A 86 19.97 1.30 -31.05
C LEU A 86 19.95 2.80 -31.39
N ALA A 87 19.90 3.66 -30.38
CA ALA A 87 19.95 5.11 -30.56
C ALA A 87 21.24 5.56 -31.25
N LEU A 88 22.37 4.96 -30.90
CA LEU A 88 23.67 5.23 -31.56
C LEU A 88 23.65 4.83 -33.04
N LEU A 89 23.14 3.63 -33.38
CA LEU A 89 23.04 3.16 -34.76
C LEU A 89 22.09 4.03 -35.61
N GLU A 90 21.05 4.57 -35.00
CA GLU A 90 20.05 5.43 -35.64
C GLU A 90 20.42 6.92 -35.61
N ASN A 91 21.60 7.28 -35.09
CA ASN A 91 22.07 8.65 -34.93
C ASN A 91 21.06 9.56 -34.20
N ARG A 92 20.46 9.04 -33.12
CA ARG A 92 19.52 9.77 -32.26
C ARG A 92 19.93 9.69 -30.79
N LYS A 93 19.32 10.52 -29.95
CA LYS A 93 19.48 10.40 -28.49
C LYS A 93 18.66 9.23 -27.96
N PRO A 94 19.16 8.47 -26.96
CA PRO A 94 18.38 7.42 -26.33
C PRO A 94 17.16 8.01 -25.63
N GLU A 95 16.02 7.37 -25.79
CA GLU A 95 14.79 7.76 -25.10
C GLU A 95 14.84 7.25 -23.65
N ARG A 96 14.54 8.11 -22.67
CA ARG A 96 14.50 7.71 -21.25
C ARG A 96 13.44 6.64 -21.00
N LEU A 97 12.28 6.78 -21.63
CA LEU A 97 11.19 5.80 -21.62
C LEU A 97 10.73 5.58 -23.06
N PRO A 98 11.26 4.56 -23.75
CA PRO A 98 10.90 4.30 -25.14
C PRO A 98 9.41 4.00 -25.31
N LYS A 99 8.80 4.49 -26.40
CA LYS A 99 7.36 4.29 -26.66
C LYS A 99 6.92 2.83 -26.65
N PHE A 100 7.76 1.91 -27.13
CA PHE A 100 7.41 0.49 -27.17
C PHE A 100 7.30 -0.11 -25.76
N VAL A 101 8.05 0.38 -24.76
CA VAL A 101 7.94 -0.07 -23.36
C VAL A 101 6.54 0.21 -22.85
N ILE A 102 6.02 1.41 -23.13
CA ILE A 102 4.65 1.80 -22.77
C ILE A 102 3.65 0.90 -23.50
N GLN A 103 3.80 0.73 -24.82
CA GLN A 103 2.86 -0.05 -25.65
C GLN A 103 2.80 -1.53 -25.26
N GLU A 104 3.92 -2.12 -24.86
CA GLU A 104 4.04 -3.55 -24.55
C GLU A 104 3.79 -3.86 -23.05
N THR A 105 3.93 -2.87 -22.17
CA THR A 105 3.80 -3.06 -20.70
C THR A 105 2.49 -2.51 -20.14
N LEU A 106 2.04 -1.34 -20.60
CA LEU A 106 0.87 -0.69 -20.02
C LEU A 106 -0.40 -1.52 -20.32
N PRO A 107 -1.20 -1.90 -19.31
CA PRO A 107 -2.43 -2.65 -19.56
C PRO A 107 -3.38 -1.90 -20.51
N ASN A 108 -3.99 -2.61 -21.46
CA ASN A 108 -4.97 -2.03 -22.38
C ASN A 108 -6.26 -1.57 -21.70
N SER A 109 -6.64 -2.21 -20.58
CA SER A 109 -7.79 -1.81 -19.77
C SER A 109 -7.56 -0.44 -19.12
N PRO A 110 -8.59 0.40 -18.90
CA PRO A 110 -8.44 1.66 -18.18
C PRO A 110 -8.00 1.46 -16.73
N ILE A 111 -7.52 2.54 -16.09
CA ILE A 111 -7.26 2.55 -14.64
C ILE A 111 -8.57 2.24 -13.90
N PRO A 112 -8.58 1.30 -12.94
CA PRO A 112 -9.75 1.05 -12.12
C PRO A 112 -10.14 2.31 -11.33
N GLN A 113 -11.36 2.78 -11.59
CA GLN A 113 -11.86 4.03 -11.02
C GLN A 113 -12.30 3.82 -9.57
N ILE A 114 -11.85 4.71 -8.68
CA ILE A 114 -12.40 4.84 -7.34
C ILE A 114 -13.55 5.84 -7.37
N GLU A 115 -14.67 5.43 -6.77
CA GLU A 115 -15.76 6.31 -6.39
C GLU A 115 -15.52 6.75 -4.94
N TRP A 116 -15.06 8.00 -4.79
CA TRP A 116 -14.79 8.60 -3.49
C TRP A 116 -16.10 8.81 -2.73
N GLN A 117 -16.16 8.27 -1.52
CA GLN A 117 -17.36 8.31 -0.70
C GLN A 117 -17.01 8.29 0.78
N TYR A 118 -17.29 9.39 1.45
CA TYR A 118 -17.26 9.48 2.91
C TYR A 118 -18.24 8.49 3.57
N SER A 119 -17.77 7.89 4.67
CA SER A 119 -18.59 7.13 5.61
C SER A 119 -18.22 7.44 7.05
N SER A 120 -19.23 7.80 7.86
CA SER A 120 -19.05 7.99 9.30
C SER A 120 -18.66 6.69 10.01
N ILE A 121 -19.01 5.54 9.45
CA ILE A 121 -18.65 4.22 9.98
C ILE A 121 -17.13 4.01 9.86
N ALA A 122 -16.58 4.27 8.67
CA ALA A 122 -15.14 4.14 8.43
C ALA A 122 -14.33 5.17 9.23
N GLU A 123 -14.84 6.40 9.34
CA GLU A 123 -14.25 7.43 10.21
C GLU A 123 -14.28 7.00 11.69
N SER A 124 -15.39 6.41 12.16
CA SER A 124 -15.53 5.89 13.52
C SER A 124 -14.59 4.70 13.79
N MET A 125 -14.45 3.78 12.84
CA MET A 125 -13.48 2.68 12.91
C MET A 125 -12.05 3.21 13.06
N LEU A 126 -11.65 4.19 12.25
CA LEU A 126 -10.31 4.79 12.34
C LEU A 126 -10.10 5.50 13.67
N ASN A 127 -11.09 6.26 14.14
CA ASN A 127 -11.06 6.90 15.45
C ASN A 127 -10.94 5.88 16.60
N ASN A 128 -11.69 4.78 16.52
CA ASN A 128 -11.63 3.71 17.50
C ASN A 128 -10.28 2.99 17.47
N THR A 129 -9.70 2.81 16.28
CA THR A 129 -8.35 2.28 16.10
C THR A 129 -7.32 3.16 16.81
N LEU A 130 -7.34 4.47 16.55
CA LEU A 130 -6.43 5.42 17.21
C LEU A 130 -6.67 5.47 18.72
N ASN A 131 -7.92 5.42 19.18
CA ASN A 131 -8.26 5.31 20.60
C ASN A 131 -7.67 4.06 21.26
N CYS A 132 -7.33 3.00 20.50
CA CYS A 132 -6.71 1.80 21.05
C CYS A 132 -5.20 1.91 21.26
N ILE A 133 -4.57 3.02 20.86
CA ILE A 133 -3.15 3.27 21.13
C ILE A 133 -2.94 3.58 22.62
N PRO A 134 -3.54 4.64 23.20
CA PRO A 134 -3.40 4.90 24.62
C PRO A 134 -4.10 3.81 25.45
N LYS A 135 -3.45 3.41 26.54
CA LYS A 135 -4.00 2.43 27.49
C LYS A 135 -5.25 2.96 28.20
N HIS A 136 -5.26 4.26 28.50
CA HIS A 136 -6.37 4.95 29.16
C HIS A 136 -6.72 6.24 28.41
N GLY A 137 -8.00 6.60 28.40
CA GLY A 137 -8.48 7.81 27.71
C GLY A 137 -8.62 7.67 26.20
N GLU A 138 -8.55 8.81 25.53
CA GLU A 138 -8.73 8.97 24.08
C GLU A 138 -7.44 9.41 23.39
N TRP A 139 -7.36 9.23 22.08
CA TRP A 139 -6.15 9.59 21.32
C TRP A 139 -6.00 11.11 21.11
N ARG A 140 -7.11 11.87 21.12
CA ARG A 140 -7.15 13.34 20.94
C ARG A 140 -6.72 14.10 22.19
N THR A 141 -5.47 13.90 22.60
CA THR A 141 -4.87 14.55 23.77
C THR A 141 -3.62 15.33 23.34
N TRP A 142 -2.85 15.84 24.30
CA TRP A 142 -1.56 16.49 24.03
C TRP A 142 -0.57 15.59 23.27
N SER A 143 -0.76 14.26 23.30
CA SER A 143 0.05 13.26 22.58
C SER A 143 -0.56 12.81 21.25
N ALA A 144 -1.61 13.47 20.74
CA ALA A 144 -2.31 13.04 19.52
C ALA A 144 -1.40 12.87 18.30
N TRP A 145 -0.42 13.75 18.13
CA TRP A 145 0.57 13.67 17.05
C TRP A 145 1.51 12.47 17.19
N GLU A 146 1.98 12.18 18.41
CA GLU A 146 2.80 11.01 18.70
C GLU A 146 2.03 9.72 18.42
N TYR A 147 0.75 9.66 18.81
CA TYR A 147 -0.11 8.51 18.52
C TYR A 147 -0.39 8.33 17.04
N LEU A 148 -0.65 9.42 16.31
CA LEU A 148 -0.83 9.37 14.86
C LEU A 148 0.45 8.89 14.16
N GLU A 149 1.60 9.46 14.50
CA GLU A 149 2.87 9.06 13.90
C GLU A 149 3.20 7.60 14.20
N TYR A 150 2.95 7.13 15.43
CA TYR A 150 3.07 5.71 15.78
C TYR A 150 2.17 4.83 14.91
N PHE A 151 0.90 5.20 14.74
CA PHE A 151 -0.04 4.47 13.87
C PHE A 151 0.45 4.43 12.41
N LEU A 152 0.87 5.57 11.86
CA LEU A 152 1.35 5.66 10.48
C LEU A 152 2.60 4.80 10.27
N HIS A 153 3.58 4.86 11.17
CA HIS A 153 4.75 4.00 11.11
C HIS A 153 4.35 2.52 11.22
N TRP A 154 3.48 2.17 12.17
CA TRP A 154 2.99 0.79 12.36
C TRP A 154 2.31 0.25 11.10
N ALA A 155 1.47 1.08 10.45
CA ALA A 155 0.80 0.74 9.21
C ALA A 155 1.78 0.62 8.03
N LEU A 156 2.73 1.55 7.88
CA LEU A 156 3.74 1.52 6.81
C LEU A 156 4.71 0.32 6.95
N PHE A 157 5.06 -0.06 8.19
CA PHE A 157 5.74 -1.33 8.48
C PHE A 157 4.87 -2.52 8.05
N GLY A 158 3.57 -2.48 8.38
CA GLY A 158 2.61 -3.51 7.96
C GLY A 158 2.46 -3.60 6.45
N PHE A 159 2.49 -2.48 5.74
CA PHE A 159 2.44 -2.43 4.27
C PHE A 159 3.74 -2.85 3.59
N GLY A 160 4.83 -2.98 4.34
CA GLY A 160 6.11 -3.42 3.79
C GLY A 160 6.89 -2.31 3.10
N HIS A 161 6.66 -1.04 3.47
CA HIS A 161 7.42 0.06 2.89
C HIS A 161 8.91 -0.02 3.33
N PRO A 162 9.90 0.13 2.43
CA PRO A 162 11.30 -0.19 2.74
C PRO A 162 11.95 0.77 3.73
N ALA A 163 11.46 2.00 3.86
CA ALA A 163 11.92 2.94 4.89
C ALA A 163 11.53 2.51 6.33
N TYR A 164 10.61 1.55 6.49
CA TYR A 164 10.04 1.16 7.80
C TYR A 164 10.28 -0.33 8.07
N LYS A 165 11.55 -0.76 8.11
CA LYS A 165 11.95 -2.18 8.20
C LYS A 165 11.67 -2.85 9.56
N SER A 166 11.47 -2.05 10.61
CA SER A 166 11.21 -2.53 11.98
C SER A 166 9.91 -1.98 12.53
N LEU A 167 9.26 -2.73 13.42
CA LEU A 167 8.09 -2.27 14.15
C LEU A 167 8.46 -1.00 14.95
N PRO A 168 7.63 0.06 14.95
CA PRO A 168 7.92 1.26 15.73
C PRO A 168 7.94 0.97 17.22
N LYS A 169 8.79 1.68 17.95
CA LYS A 169 8.77 1.71 19.41
C LYS A 169 7.43 2.28 19.88
N GLU A 170 6.79 1.61 20.83
CA GLU A 170 5.53 2.07 21.41
C GLU A 170 5.76 3.35 22.24
N PRO A 171 4.84 4.33 22.18
CA PRO A 171 4.86 5.51 23.04
C PRO A 171 4.89 5.12 24.53
N ALA A 172 5.47 5.97 25.36
CA ALA A 172 5.56 5.71 26.80
C ALA A 172 4.15 5.51 27.41
N GLY A 173 3.96 4.46 28.21
CA GLY A 173 2.67 4.14 28.84
C GLY A 173 1.61 3.55 27.89
N CYS A 174 2.00 3.22 26.65
CA CYS A 174 1.13 2.62 25.64
C CYS A 174 1.45 1.13 25.41
N GLU A 175 2.06 0.43 26.37
CA GLU A 175 2.55 -0.94 26.19
C GLU A 175 1.47 -1.88 25.63
N GLY A 176 1.80 -2.62 24.57
CA GLY A 176 0.90 -3.50 23.82
C GLY A 176 0.02 -2.78 22.79
N ALA A 177 0.29 -1.51 22.46
CA ALA A 177 -0.44 -0.76 21.43
C ALA A 177 -0.43 -1.49 20.08
N SER A 178 0.69 -2.08 19.68
CA SER A 178 0.79 -2.81 18.41
C SER A 178 -0.22 -3.95 18.33
N MET A 179 -0.38 -4.70 19.42
CA MET A 179 -1.30 -5.83 19.50
C MET A 179 -2.76 -5.41 19.63
N ARG A 180 -3.03 -4.24 20.22
CA ARG A 180 -4.38 -3.65 20.19
C ARG A 180 -4.74 -3.20 18.77
N LEU A 181 -3.84 -2.46 18.10
CA LEU A 181 -4.00 -2.05 16.71
C LEU A 181 -4.24 -3.26 15.79
N TYR A 182 -3.45 -4.31 15.93
CA TYR A 182 -3.60 -5.56 15.17
C TYR A 182 -5.01 -6.16 15.25
N GLN A 183 -5.68 -6.04 16.40
CA GLN A 183 -7.01 -6.62 16.62
C GLN A 183 -8.15 -5.73 16.14
N VAL A 184 -7.98 -4.40 16.14
CA VAL A 184 -9.05 -3.42 15.87
C VAL A 184 -8.97 -2.76 14.51
N PHE A 185 -7.77 -2.61 13.94
CA PHE A 185 -7.62 -1.89 12.69
C PHE A 185 -8.18 -2.72 11.54
N ASP A 186 -9.24 -2.19 10.93
CA ASP A 186 -9.90 -2.82 9.81
C ASP A 186 -9.79 -1.95 8.56
N LEU A 187 -8.75 -2.20 7.77
CA LEU A 187 -8.53 -1.49 6.51
C LEU A 187 -9.67 -1.69 5.49
N SER A 188 -10.47 -2.74 5.64
CA SER A 188 -11.53 -3.03 4.68
C SER A 188 -12.66 -2.01 4.74
N ALA A 189 -12.91 -1.41 5.92
CA ALA A 189 -13.85 -0.30 6.05
C ALA A 189 -13.38 0.96 5.29
N LEU A 190 -12.07 1.24 5.30
CA LEU A 190 -11.47 2.36 4.55
C LEU A 190 -11.54 2.11 3.05
N LEU A 191 -11.25 0.89 2.59
CA LEU A 191 -11.36 0.52 1.18
C LEU A 191 -12.81 0.49 0.69
N LEU A 192 -13.78 0.10 1.53
CA LEU A 192 -15.20 0.08 1.13
C LEU A 192 -15.77 1.50 0.93
N TYR A 193 -15.24 2.47 1.67
CA TYR A 193 -15.65 3.87 1.64
C TYR A 193 -14.42 4.78 1.47
N PRO A 194 -13.79 4.79 0.29
CA PRO A 194 -12.53 5.49 0.09
C PRO A 194 -12.73 7.01 0.18
N GLU A 195 -11.92 7.66 1.00
CA GLU A 195 -11.99 9.09 1.33
C GLU A 195 -10.67 9.55 1.96
N ASP A 196 -10.41 10.87 2.00
CA ASP A 196 -9.29 11.46 2.74
C ASP A 196 -9.61 11.56 4.24
N TYR A 197 -9.70 10.41 4.93
CA TYR A 197 -10.06 10.39 6.35
C TYR A 197 -9.05 11.12 7.23
N LEU A 198 -7.76 11.06 6.89
CA LEU A 198 -6.72 11.75 7.66
C LEU A 198 -6.86 13.27 7.51
N GLY A 199 -7.13 13.77 6.30
CA GLY A 199 -7.43 15.19 6.07
C GLY A 199 -8.69 15.66 6.82
N ARG A 200 -9.64 14.77 7.10
CA ARG A 200 -10.84 15.09 7.89
C ARG A 200 -10.61 15.15 9.40
N ILE A 201 -9.86 14.20 9.96
CA ILE A 201 -9.70 14.11 11.43
C ILE A 201 -8.57 14.99 11.98
N LEU A 202 -7.57 15.33 11.17
CA LEU A 202 -6.42 16.14 11.59
C LEU A 202 -6.81 17.56 12.09
N PRO A 203 -7.74 18.29 11.44
CA PRO A 203 -8.24 19.57 11.94
C PRO A 203 -8.82 19.51 13.36
N ASP A 204 -9.32 18.35 13.80
CA ASP A 204 -9.85 18.20 15.16
C ASP A 204 -8.73 18.12 16.21
N ILE A 205 -7.54 17.66 15.82
CA ILE A 205 -6.35 17.63 16.69
C ILE A 205 -5.78 19.05 16.82
N CYS A 206 -5.70 19.75 15.69
CA CYS A 206 -5.22 21.10 15.59
C CYS A 206 -6.34 22.07 15.99
N GLY A 207 -6.50 22.38 17.28
CA GLY A 207 -7.42 23.45 17.68
C GLY A 207 -7.25 24.69 16.78
N LYS A 208 -8.32 25.43 16.46
CA LYS A 208 -8.37 26.43 15.37
C LYS A 208 -7.17 27.40 15.26
N LYS A 209 -6.54 27.73 16.40
CA LYS A 209 -5.32 28.56 16.47
C LYS A 209 -4.05 27.82 16.02
N ALA A 210 -3.90 26.56 16.43
CA ALA A 210 -2.81 25.68 16.00
C ALA A 210 -2.92 25.34 14.50
N GLN A 211 -4.12 25.12 13.98
CA GLN A 211 -4.33 24.90 12.54
C GLN A 211 -3.85 26.09 11.70
N ARG A 212 -4.19 27.32 12.12
CA ARG A 212 -3.72 28.55 11.45
C ARG A 212 -2.20 28.68 11.47
N ASN A 213 -1.56 28.27 12.57
CA ASN A 213 -0.11 28.34 12.72
C ASN A 213 0.63 27.23 11.97
N ALA A 214 0.01 26.05 11.85
CA ALA A 214 0.55 24.90 11.11
C ALA A 214 0.38 25.04 9.58
N GLY A 215 -0.47 25.96 9.12
CA GLY A 215 -0.69 26.19 7.68
C GLY A 215 -1.43 25.06 6.96
N PHE A 216 -1.96 24.06 7.69
CA PHE A 216 -2.65 22.92 7.10
C PHE A 216 -4.15 23.19 6.91
N TYR A 217 -4.57 23.27 5.65
CA TYR A 217 -5.96 23.44 5.23
C TYR A 217 -6.32 22.28 4.29
N PRO A 218 -6.94 21.20 4.80
CA PRO A 218 -7.25 20.04 3.98
C PRO A 218 -8.24 20.44 2.88
N THR A 219 -7.85 20.19 1.63
CA THR A 219 -8.76 20.35 0.49
C THR A 219 -9.80 19.24 0.55
N PRO A 220 -11.11 19.54 0.68
CA PRO A 220 -12.14 18.51 0.67
C PRO A 220 -12.04 17.65 -0.60
N LEU A 221 -12.10 16.34 -0.48
CA LEU A 221 -11.85 15.43 -1.60
C LEU A 221 -12.84 15.61 -2.76
N VAL A 222 -14.06 16.09 -2.48
CA VAL A 222 -15.03 16.48 -3.51
C VAL A 222 -14.51 17.63 -4.40
N VAL A 223 -13.82 18.61 -3.81
CA VAL A 223 -13.20 19.73 -4.54
C VAL A 223 -11.99 19.22 -5.32
N ALA A 224 -11.15 18.41 -4.70
CA ALA A 224 -10.02 17.76 -5.37
C ALA A 224 -10.47 16.91 -6.57
N SER A 225 -11.57 16.17 -6.44
CA SER A 225 -12.16 15.36 -7.51
C SER A 225 -12.65 16.23 -8.66
N PHE A 226 -13.33 17.33 -8.36
CA PHE A 226 -13.75 18.30 -9.37
C PHE A 226 -12.54 18.89 -10.12
N MET A 227 -11.52 19.37 -9.40
CA MET A 227 -10.30 19.92 -10.00
C MET A 227 -9.60 18.90 -10.90
N SER A 228 -9.48 17.65 -10.44
CA SER A 228 -8.88 16.56 -11.21
C SER A 228 -9.65 16.29 -12.51
N GLN A 229 -10.98 16.29 -12.47
CA GLN A 229 -11.82 16.11 -13.68
C GLN A 229 -11.64 17.26 -14.67
N VAL A 230 -11.55 18.50 -14.19
CA VAL A 230 -11.34 19.68 -15.05
C VAL A 230 -9.98 19.60 -15.74
N ILE A 231 -8.91 19.23 -15.01
CA ILE A 231 -7.54 19.18 -15.55
C ILE A 231 -7.38 18.00 -16.53
N SER A 232 -8.02 16.87 -16.28
CA SER A 232 -7.73 15.63 -17.02
C SER A 232 -8.36 15.54 -18.42
N HIS A 233 -9.31 16.42 -18.78
CA HIS A 233 -9.95 16.57 -20.11
C HIS A 233 -10.35 15.23 -20.81
N GLU A 234 -10.74 15.26 -22.10
CA GLU A 234 -11.30 14.09 -22.81
C GLU A 234 -10.27 12.99 -23.18
N LYS A 235 -8.97 13.30 -23.18
CA LYS A 235 -7.90 12.32 -23.45
C LYS A 235 -7.01 12.14 -22.23
N ILE A 236 -7.34 11.13 -21.45
CA ILE A 236 -6.55 10.70 -20.29
C ILE A 236 -5.25 10.05 -20.79
N ASP A 237 -4.14 10.77 -20.68
CA ASP A 237 -2.81 10.19 -20.76
C ASP A 237 -2.44 9.57 -19.40
N ARG A 238 -2.60 8.25 -19.30
CA ARG A 238 -2.31 7.49 -18.07
C ARG A 238 -0.85 7.54 -17.66
N THR A 239 0.05 7.86 -18.59
CA THR A 239 1.49 7.95 -18.35
C THR A 239 1.97 9.37 -18.04
N ALA A 240 1.07 10.36 -18.14
CA ALA A 240 1.39 11.70 -17.69
C ALA A 240 1.68 11.73 -16.19
N SER A 241 2.54 12.67 -15.79
CA SER A 241 2.82 12.98 -14.39
C SER A 241 2.17 14.30 -14.01
N PHE A 242 1.73 14.40 -12.76
CA PHE A 242 1.23 15.62 -12.14
C PHE A 242 2.14 16.04 -10.99
N SER A 243 2.06 17.30 -10.59
CA SER A 243 2.84 17.84 -9.47
C SER A 243 1.91 18.56 -8.49
N GLU A 244 2.09 18.30 -7.20
CA GLU A 244 1.41 18.99 -6.11
C GLU A 244 2.45 19.47 -5.08
N PRO A 245 2.85 20.76 -5.12
CA PRO A 245 3.96 21.29 -4.32
C PRO A 245 3.63 21.56 -2.84
N ALA A 246 2.38 21.39 -2.42
CA ALA A 246 1.92 21.46 -1.03
C ALA A 246 0.83 20.40 -0.79
N CYS A 247 1.21 19.13 -0.88
CA CYS A 247 0.25 18.04 -1.01
C CYS A 247 -0.54 17.71 0.26
N GLY A 248 -0.05 18.11 1.43
CA GLY A 248 -0.65 17.76 2.71
C GLY A 248 -0.87 16.25 2.82
N THR A 249 -2.11 15.85 3.14
CA THR A 249 -2.56 14.44 3.19
C THR A 249 -2.73 13.79 1.81
N GLY A 250 -2.50 14.52 0.72
CA GLY A 250 -2.50 13.99 -0.64
C GLY A 250 -3.87 13.97 -1.33
N ALA A 251 -4.90 14.68 -0.84
CA ALA A 251 -6.26 14.64 -1.39
C ALA A 251 -6.33 14.89 -2.92
N LEU A 252 -5.61 15.88 -3.43
CA LEU A 252 -5.57 16.16 -4.87
C LEU A 252 -4.84 15.03 -5.63
N MET A 253 -3.79 14.47 -5.05
CA MET A 253 -3.06 13.35 -5.63
C MET A 253 -3.93 12.08 -5.69
N LEU A 254 -4.72 11.83 -4.64
CA LEU A 254 -5.71 10.75 -4.61
C LEU A 254 -6.72 10.92 -5.73
N ALA A 255 -7.32 12.10 -5.87
CA ALA A 255 -8.25 12.38 -6.96
C ALA A 255 -7.59 12.17 -8.35
N GLN A 256 -6.39 12.71 -8.55
CA GLN A 256 -5.65 12.59 -9.81
C GLN A 256 -5.20 11.17 -10.14
N SER A 257 -5.07 10.30 -9.15
CA SER A 257 -4.76 8.88 -9.36
C SER A 257 -5.80 8.15 -10.22
N ASN A 258 -7.06 8.62 -10.30
CA ASN A 258 -8.05 8.08 -11.24
C ASN A 258 -7.63 8.25 -12.71
N ASN A 259 -6.74 9.20 -13.01
CA ASN A 259 -6.39 9.61 -14.36
C ASN A 259 -4.92 9.32 -14.71
N CYS A 260 -4.00 9.40 -13.75
CA CYS A 260 -2.56 9.27 -13.98
C CYS A 260 -1.93 8.22 -13.08
N LEU A 261 -0.91 7.53 -13.61
CA LEU A 261 -0.14 6.50 -12.90
C LEU A 261 1.14 7.03 -12.25
N SER A 262 1.43 8.31 -12.40
CA SER A 262 2.58 8.95 -11.76
C SER A 262 2.26 10.36 -11.29
N GLY A 263 2.95 10.80 -10.23
CA GLY A 263 2.92 12.17 -9.77
C GLY A 263 3.92 12.43 -8.65
N VAL A 264 4.31 13.69 -8.50
CA VAL A 264 5.22 14.15 -7.46
C VAL A 264 4.44 15.02 -6.47
N GLY A 265 4.42 14.61 -5.21
CA GLY A 265 3.92 15.43 -4.12
C GLY A 265 5.06 16.00 -3.31
N GLN A 266 4.92 17.22 -2.82
CA GLN A 266 5.87 17.82 -1.89
C GLN A 266 5.13 18.47 -0.73
N ASP A 267 5.68 18.35 0.47
CA ASP A 267 5.21 19.08 1.64
C ASP A 267 6.36 19.35 2.61
N ILE A 268 6.20 20.36 3.48
CA ILE A 268 7.17 20.67 4.53
C ILE A 268 6.97 19.79 5.76
N ASP A 269 5.76 19.24 5.95
CA ASP A 269 5.42 18.42 7.11
C ASP A 269 5.54 16.93 6.81
N GLN A 270 6.49 16.28 7.48
CA GLN A 270 6.76 14.85 7.31
C GLN A 270 5.57 13.97 7.73
N VAL A 271 4.78 14.37 8.74
CA VAL A 271 3.62 13.61 9.20
C VAL A 271 2.50 13.67 8.16
N LEU A 272 2.30 14.82 7.51
CA LEU A 272 1.35 14.94 6.40
C LEU A 272 1.76 14.06 5.21
N LEU A 273 3.05 14.02 4.86
CA LEU A 273 3.57 13.11 3.83
C LEU A 273 3.39 11.64 4.20
N LYS A 274 3.55 11.26 5.48
CA LYS A 274 3.22 9.91 5.97
C LYS A 274 1.73 9.62 5.86
N CYS A 275 0.86 10.61 6.13
CA CYS A 275 -0.57 10.48 5.89
C CYS A 275 -0.85 10.22 4.40
N ALA A 276 -0.26 11.02 3.50
CA ALA A 276 -0.40 10.83 2.06
C ALA A 276 0.04 9.41 1.63
N LEU A 277 1.21 8.98 2.07
CA LEU A 277 1.75 7.65 1.77
C LEU A 277 0.84 6.52 2.27
N PHE A 278 0.33 6.61 3.51
CA PHE A 278 -0.65 5.66 4.04
C PHE A 278 -1.88 5.55 3.14
N GLN A 279 -2.41 6.69 2.68
CA GLN A 279 -3.58 6.72 1.79
C GLN A 279 -3.26 6.21 0.39
N PHE A 280 -2.04 6.40 -0.09
CA PHE A 280 -1.61 5.84 -1.37
C PHE A 280 -1.56 4.31 -1.34
N PHE A 281 -1.15 3.69 -0.23
CA PHE A 281 -1.22 2.24 -0.11
C PHE A 281 -2.66 1.75 -0.24
N LEU A 282 -3.60 2.43 0.44
CA LEU A 282 -5.02 2.05 0.39
C LEU A 282 -5.59 2.25 -1.01
N TYR A 283 -5.35 3.40 -1.63
CA TYR A 283 -6.14 3.83 -2.76
C TYR A 283 -5.36 3.97 -4.06
N ALA A 284 -4.08 4.31 -4.06
CA ALA A 284 -3.31 4.61 -5.27
C ALA A 284 -1.95 3.87 -5.26
N PRO A 285 -1.93 2.55 -5.55
CA PRO A 285 -0.73 1.73 -5.39
C PRO A 285 0.48 2.21 -6.20
N TRP A 286 0.25 2.80 -7.38
CA TRP A 286 1.31 3.39 -8.21
C TRP A 286 1.92 4.68 -7.63
N LEU A 287 1.25 5.34 -6.68
CA LEU A 287 1.82 6.44 -5.90
C LEU A 287 2.55 5.95 -4.64
N ALA A 288 2.11 4.83 -4.06
CA ALA A 288 2.76 4.22 -2.89
C ALA A 288 4.00 3.42 -3.25
N ILE A 289 3.91 2.60 -4.28
CA ILE A 289 4.98 1.79 -4.84
C ILE A 289 5.10 2.18 -6.32
N PRO A 290 6.04 3.09 -6.67
CA PRO A 290 6.15 3.61 -8.02
C PRO A 290 6.21 2.52 -9.09
N ILE A 291 5.67 2.79 -10.27
CA ILE A 291 5.93 1.93 -11.43
C ILE A 291 7.37 2.20 -11.86
N TRP A 292 8.24 1.22 -11.66
CA TRP A 292 9.69 1.42 -11.71
C TRP A 292 10.18 1.96 -13.06
N TRP A 293 9.51 1.58 -14.14
CA TRP A 293 9.85 2.03 -15.49
C TRP A 293 9.26 3.40 -15.86
N LEU A 294 8.22 3.86 -15.15
CA LEU A 294 7.60 5.15 -15.43
C LEU A 294 8.40 6.30 -14.80
N GLY A 295 9.00 6.05 -13.63
CA GLY A 295 10.11 6.83 -13.07
C GLY A 295 9.83 8.29 -12.68
N GLN A 296 8.56 8.66 -12.51
CA GLN A 296 8.10 10.04 -12.29
C GLN A 296 7.24 10.21 -11.03
N THR A 297 7.35 9.29 -10.08
CA THR A 297 6.53 9.29 -8.86
C THR A 297 7.40 9.45 -7.64
N ASP A 298 7.07 10.40 -6.76
CA ASP A 298 7.70 10.51 -5.45
C ASP A 298 6.85 11.32 -4.47
N LEU A 299 7.18 11.20 -3.18
CA LEU A 299 6.81 12.15 -2.13
C LEU A 299 8.07 12.81 -1.59
N LEU A 300 8.08 14.13 -1.59
CA LEU A 300 9.25 14.94 -1.30
C LEU A 300 9.04 15.74 -0.01
N LEU A 301 9.94 15.58 0.96
CA LEU A 301 10.01 16.43 2.15
C LEU A 301 10.84 17.66 1.83
N GLY A 302 10.24 18.83 1.93
CA GLY A 302 10.96 20.08 1.78
C GLY A 302 10.05 21.27 1.49
N ASN A 303 10.60 22.46 1.63
CA ASN A 303 9.85 23.69 1.38
C ASN A 303 9.90 24.06 -0.11
N SER A 304 8.77 23.95 -0.80
CA SER A 304 8.66 24.26 -2.24
C SER A 304 8.82 25.75 -2.56
N LEU A 305 8.81 26.62 -1.55
CA LEU A 305 9.07 28.05 -1.68
C LEU A 305 10.56 28.41 -1.53
N LEU A 306 11.39 27.46 -1.11
CA LEU A 306 12.83 27.66 -0.95
C LEU A 306 13.60 26.93 -2.07
N ALA A 307 14.80 27.43 -2.39
CA ALA A 307 15.69 26.79 -3.37
C ALA A 307 16.42 25.55 -2.80
N GLU A 308 15.91 24.96 -1.73
CA GLU A 308 16.48 23.78 -1.08
C GLU A 308 16.13 22.53 -1.90
N LYS A 309 17.06 21.57 -1.92
CA LYS A 309 16.81 20.28 -2.55
C LYS A 309 15.96 19.43 -1.61
N PRO A 310 14.72 19.07 -1.98
CA PRO A 310 13.88 18.27 -1.11
C PRO A 310 14.39 16.82 -1.02
N GLU A 311 14.03 16.15 0.07
CA GLU A 311 14.40 14.76 0.34
C GLU A 311 13.28 13.81 -0.11
N SER A 312 13.66 12.70 -0.77
CA SER A 312 12.70 11.65 -1.13
C SER A 312 12.26 10.89 0.12
N MET A 313 10.95 10.78 0.33
CA MET A 313 10.34 9.96 1.38
C MET A 313 9.84 8.61 0.89
N ASN A 314 9.85 8.37 -0.42
CA ASN A 314 9.22 7.18 -1.01
C ASN A 314 10.08 6.53 -2.09
N ALA A 315 10.24 7.19 -3.24
CA ALA A 315 10.73 6.52 -4.44
C ALA A 315 12.15 5.98 -4.30
N VAL A 316 13.06 6.73 -3.66
CA VAL A 316 14.45 6.30 -3.40
C VAL A 316 14.51 4.92 -2.75
N TYR A 317 13.68 4.69 -1.73
CA TYR A 317 13.66 3.44 -0.99
C TYR A 317 13.23 2.24 -1.86
N TRP A 318 12.30 2.44 -2.79
CA TRP A 318 11.90 1.40 -3.73
C TRP A 318 12.94 1.16 -4.83
N TYR A 319 13.60 2.22 -5.31
CA TYR A 319 14.68 2.07 -6.28
C TYR A 319 15.83 1.23 -5.72
N GLU A 320 16.21 1.46 -4.47
CA GLU A 320 17.23 0.65 -3.78
C GLU A 320 16.83 -0.83 -3.70
N GLU A 321 15.56 -1.14 -3.43
CA GLU A 321 15.06 -2.51 -3.36
C GLU A 321 14.95 -3.18 -4.75
N TRP A 322 14.62 -2.44 -5.82
CA TRP A 322 14.53 -3.02 -7.18
C TRP A 322 15.88 -3.22 -7.85
N PHE A 323 16.81 -2.31 -7.58
CA PHE A 323 18.07 -2.21 -8.32
C PHE A 323 19.28 -2.38 -7.41
N GLU A 324 19.15 -3.11 -6.30
CA GLU A 324 20.22 -3.45 -5.33
C GLU A 324 21.61 -3.29 -5.97
N THR A 325 22.42 -2.40 -5.41
CA THR A 325 23.80 -2.22 -5.88
C THR A 325 24.51 -3.57 -5.84
N VAL A 326 24.94 -4.03 -7.02
CA VAL A 326 25.63 -5.31 -7.24
C VAL A 326 26.91 -5.44 -6.39
N GLU A 327 27.37 -4.36 -5.75
CA GLU A 327 28.61 -4.30 -4.97
C GLU A 327 28.61 -5.09 -3.65
N ASN A 328 27.46 -5.55 -3.13
CA ASN A 328 27.40 -6.29 -1.85
C ASN A 328 27.11 -7.80 -1.97
N ARG A 329 27.17 -8.38 -3.16
CA ARG A 329 27.34 -9.84 -3.27
C ARG A 329 28.83 -10.14 -3.29
N GLU A 330 29.47 -10.03 -2.13
CA GLU A 330 30.67 -10.83 -1.90
C GLU A 330 30.27 -12.30 -2.12
N VAL A 331 30.95 -12.89 -3.09
CA VAL A 331 30.86 -14.29 -3.45
C VAL A 331 31.37 -15.08 -2.24
N GLU A 332 30.48 -15.47 -1.32
CA GLU A 332 30.69 -16.65 -0.48
C GLU A 332 30.47 -17.91 -1.35
N GLU A 333 31.30 -18.09 -2.38
CA GLU A 333 31.58 -19.41 -2.94
C GLU A 333 32.83 -19.96 -2.23
N ASN A 334 32.66 -20.38 -0.98
CA ASN A 334 33.47 -21.47 -0.44
C ASN A 334 32.64 -22.75 -0.56
N ILE A 335 32.57 -23.28 -1.78
CA ILE A 335 32.17 -24.67 -2.00
C ILE A 335 33.48 -25.46 -2.08
N GLU A 336 33.91 -25.99 -0.93
CA GLU A 336 34.86 -27.11 -0.93
C GLU A 336 34.20 -28.31 -1.63
N PRO A 337 34.93 -29.06 -2.49
CA PRO A 337 34.37 -30.23 -3.14
C PRO A 337 34.34 -31.40 -2.16
N THR A 338 33.24 -31.58 -1.43
CA THR A 338 32.92 -32.85 -0.78
C THR A 338 32.39 -33.83 -1.81
N ILE A 339 33.22 -34.80 -2.16
CA ILE A 339 32.81 -36.00 -2.91
C ILE A 339 32.00 -36.87 -1.95
N GLU A 340 30.67 -36.75 -1.97
CA GLU A 340 29.79 -37.74 -1.35
C GLU A 340 29.49 -38.86 -2.36
N ILE A 341 29.95 -40.05 -2.01
CA ILE A 341 29.66 -41.30 -2.71
C ILE A 341 28.17 -41.60 -2.51
N VAL A 342 27.43 -41.64 -3.61
CA VAL A 342 26.02 -42.00 -3.66
C VAL A 342 25.88 -43.50 -3.37
N GLU A 343 25.47 -43.85 -2.15
CA GLU A 343 24.85 -45.15 -1.89
C GLU A 343 23.35 -45.05 -2.16
N THR A 344 22.88 -45.94 -3.02
CA THR A 344 21.49 -46.05 -3.47
C THR A 344 20.64 -46.70 -2.37
N PRO A 345 19.47 -46.15 -2.00
CA PRO A 345 18.55 -46.88 -1.15
C PRO A 345 17.67 -47.82 -2.00
N GLU A 346 17.67 -49.09 -1.57
CA GLU A 346 16.83 -50.18 -2.06
C GLU A 346 15.34 -49.83 -1.99
N ILE A 347 14.63 -50.21 -3.04
CA ILE A 347 13.18 -50.16 -3.16
C ILE A 347 12.60 -51.29 -2.30
N VAL A 348 11.88 -50.94 -1.23
CA VAL A 348 11.00 -51.88 -0.51
C VAL A 348 9.55 -51.43 -0.69
N VAL A 349 8.80 -52.27 -1.40
CA VAL A 349 7.36 -52.18 -1.58
C VAL A 349 6.68 -52.89 -0.42
N GLN A 350 5.73 -52.22 0.27
CA GLN A 350 4.58 -52.77 1.04
C GLN A 350 3.94 -51.64 1.85
N GLU A 351 2.66 -51.56 2.17
CA GLU A 351 1.41 -52.16 1.71
C GLU A 351 0.31 -51.21 2.21
N VAL A 352 -0.80 -51.07 1.49
CA VAL A 352 -1.92 -50.22 1.88
C VAL A 352 -2.68 -50.86 3.04
N VAL A 353 -2.77 -50.16 4.18
CA VAL A 353 -3.74 -50.49 5.24
C VAL A 353 -4.54 -49.23 5.61
N GLN A 354 -5.84 -49.30 5.34
CA GLN A 354 -6.85 -48.32 5.77
C GLN A 354 -7.03 -48.37 7.29
N GLY A 355 -6.87 -47.22 7.95
CA GLY A 355 -7.17 -47.03 9.37
C GLY A 355 -7.90 -45.72 9.63
N LYS A 356 -9.22 -45.80 9.81
CA LYS A 356 -10.08 -44.68 10.24
C LYS A 356 -9.65 -44.17 11.62
N ARG A 357 -9.26 -42.89 11.71
CA ARG A 357 -9.33 -42.11 12.96
C ARG A 357 -9.73 -40.66 12.66
N LYS A 358 -10.93 -40.27 13.13
CA LYS A 358 -11.39 -38.88 13.19
C LYS A 358 -10.52 -38.08 14.17
N PRO A 359 -10.02 -36.89 13.82
CA PRO A 359 -9.56 -35.92 14.81
C PRO A 359 -10.77 -35.20 15.41
N LYS A 360 -10.77 -35.08 16.74
CA LYS A 360 -11.69 -34.24 17.52
C LYS A 360 -11.57 -32.79 17.04
N GLN A 361 -12.71 -32.19 16.70
CA GLN A 361 -12.86 -30.74 16.61
C GLN A 361 -12.61 -30.13 17.99
N ASN A 362 -11.48 -29.45 18.15
CA ASN A 362 -11.35 -28.39 19.15
C ASN A 362 -11.79 -27.10 18.46
N SER A 363 -13.00 -26.66 18.77
CA SER A 363 -13.54 -25.36 18.37
C SER A 363 -12.83 -24.24 19.13
N ALA A 364 -11.74 -23.74 18.56
CA ALA A 364 -11.33 -22.36 18.79
C ALA A 364 -11.90 -21.56 17.63
N SER A 365 -13.02 -20.88 17.87
CA SER A 365 -13.62 -19.94 16.92
C SER A 365 -12.60 -18.86 16.57
N GLY A 366 -12.07 -18.89 15.34
CA GLY A 366 -11.34 -17.76 14.79
C GLY A 366 -12.28 -16.58 14.70
N GLN A 367 -12.06 -15.54 15.49
CA GLN A 367 -12.77 -14.28 15.33
C GLN A 367 -12.32 -13.65 14.00
N GLN A 368 -13.28 -13.47 13.09
CA GLN A 368 -13.12 -12.79 11.82
C GLN A 368 -12.51 -11.40 12.06
N MET A 369 -11.31 -11.16 11.49
CA MET A 369 -10.58 -9.93 11.79
C MET A 369 -11.03 -8.73 10.94
N THR A 370 -11.69 -8.97 9.82
CA THR A 370 -12.07 -7.99 8.78
C THR A 370 -13.50 -8.24 8.28
N LEU A 371 -14.11 -7.29 7.54
CA LEU A 371 -15.41 -7.51 6.84
C LEU A 371 -15.40 -8.76 5.95
N PHE A 372 -14.21 -9.18 5.50
CA PHE A 372 -13.97 -10.40 4.75
C PHE A 372 -13.57 -11.53 5.70
N ASP A 373 -14.16 -12.72 5.53
CA ASP A 373 -13.62 -13.92 6.15
C ASP A 373 -12.39 -14.35 5.34
N LEU A 374 -11.20 -14.05 5.85
CA LEU A 374 -9.96 -14.39 5.16
C LEU A 374 -9.68 -15.90 5.15
N SER A 375 -10.41 -16.70 5.95
CA SER A 375 -10.30 -18.17 5.94
C SER A 375 -11.03 -18.82 4.77
N ASP A 376 -11.94 -18.11 4.10
CA ASP A 376 -12.60 -18.56 2.87
C ASP A 376 -11.70 -18.46 1.62
N PHE A 377 -10.49 -17.88 1.77
CA PHE A 377 -9.60 -17.55 0.64
C PHE A 377 -8.17 -18.11 0.79
N THR A 378 -7.94 -19.01 1.74
CA THR A 378 -6.72 -19.85 1.88
C THR A 378 -7.07 -21.30 1.66
#